data_AF-A0A5J9UJ96-F1
#
_entry.id   AF-A0A5J9UJ96-F1
#
_cell.length_a   1.000
_cell.length_b   1.000
_cell.length_c   1.000
_cell.angle_alpha   90.00
_cell.angle_beta   90.00
_cell.angle_gamma   90.00
#
_symmetry.space_group_name_H-M   'P 1'
#
loop_
_entity.id
_entity.type
_entity.pdbx_description
1 polymer ?
#
loop_
_entity_poly.entity_id
_entity_poly.type
_entity_poly.pdbx_seq_one_letter_code
_entity_poly.pdbx_strand_id
1 'polypeptide(L)'
;MEKSRRKTFRWQRPSLSRNPPASPPPPPLAAGPDWLVLDRFVHRTSRRHGVVEGTSEMSDDCVGRPIRVSLRVADPPALSRLYLHWTGRPAIKKMMEPNVVTAHRNSILFKVTVPFDDPETWHDASCFPLDYFV
;
A
#
# COMPACT_ATOMS: atom_id res chain seq x y z
N MET A 1 -36.71 -1.23 -28.58
CA MET A 1 -36.13 -2.36 -27.80
C MET A 1 -35.02 -2.98 -28.64
N GLU A 2 -33.81 -2.48 -28.47
CA GLU A 2 -32.64 -2.87 -29.25
C GLU A 2 -31.87 -3.97 -28.49
N LYS A 3 -31.95 -5.21 -28.99
CA LYS A 3 -31.24 -6.34 -28.37
C LYS A 3 -29.83 -6.44 -28.94
N SER A 4 -28.87 -6.00 -28.13
CA SER A 4 -27.43 -6.08 -28.34
C SER A 4 -26.98 -7.50 -28.72
N ARG A 5 -26.31 -7.62 -29.87
CA ARG A 5 -25.72 -8.87 -30.38
C ARG A 5 -24.43 -9.17 -29.62
N ARG A 6 -24.45 -10.13 -28.69
CA ARG A 6 -23.23 -10.66 -28.06
C ARG A 6 -22.49 -11.56 -29.05
N LYS A 7 -21.33 -11.14 -29.53
CA LYS A 7 -20.34 -12.00 -30.22
C LYS A 7 -19.77 -13.00 -29.21
N THR A 8 -19.97 -14.29 -29.44
CA THR A 8 -19.35 -15.38 -28.66
C THR A 8 -18.11 -15.85 -29.39
N PHE A 9 -16.93 -15.77 -28.76
CA PHE A 9 -15.72 -16.41 -29.27
C PHE A 9 -15.66 -17.84 -28.72
N ARG A 10 -15.81 -18.83 -29.62
CA ARG A 10 -15.53 -20.24 -29.31
C ARG A 10 -14.05 -20.50 -29.59
N TRP A 11 -13.30 -20.86 -28.55
CA TRP A 11 -11.99 -21.50 -28.73
C TRP A 11 -12.21 -23.01 -28.85
N GLN A 12 -11.95 -23.57 -30.04
CA GLN A 12 -11.82 -25.02 -30.23
C GLN A 12 -10.51 -25.48 -29.58
N ARG A 13 -10.57 -26.55 -28.78
CA ARG A 13 -9.37 -27.21 -28.26
C ARG A 13 -8.81 -28.17 -29.33
N PRO A 14 -7.49 -28.19 -29.58
CA PRO A 14 -6.88 -29.32 -30.25
C PRO A 14 -6.88 -30.50 -29.27
N SER A 15 -7.36 -31.65 -29.74
CA SER A 15 -7.17 -32.94 -29.08
C SER A 15 -5.72 -33.39 -29.23
N LEU A 16 -5.03 -33.66 -28.12
CA LEU A 16 -4.37 -34.94 -27.78
C LEU A 16 -3.21 -34.78 -26.77
N SER A 17 -3.20 -35.73 -25.84
CA SER A 17 -2.02 -36.44 -25.31
C SER A 17 -1.28 -35.90 -24.08
N ARG A 18 -1.11 -36.85 -23.14
CA ARG A 18 -0.31 -36.91 -21.90
C ARG A 18 -0.64 -35.90 -20.80
N ASN A 19 -1.34 -36.39 -19.77
CA ASN A 19 -1.36 -35.74 -18.46
C ASN A 19 0.09 -35.63 -17.95
N PRO A 20 0.62 -34.42 -17.67
CA PRO A 20 1.81 -34.30 -16.84
C PRO A 20 1.47 -34.75 -15.40
N PRO A 21 2.44 -35.26 -14.63
CA PRO A 21 2.22 -35.54 -13.22
C PRO A 21 1.70 -34.27 -12.55
N ALA A 22 0.67 -34.43 -11.71
CA ALA A 22 0.05 -33.32 -10.99
C ALA A 22 1.14 -32.49 -10.31
N SER A 23 1.23 -31.21 -10.67
CA SER A 23 2.07 -30.26 -9.94
C SER A 23 1.72 -30.38 -8.46
N PRO A 24 2.70 -30.44 -7.55
CA PRO A 24 2.39 -30.40 -6.12
C PRO A 24 1.51 -29.17 -5.86
N PRO A 25 0.54 -29.28 -4.93
CA PRO A 25 -0.26 -28.11 -4.56
C PRO A 25 0.71 -26.98 -4.21
N PRO A 26 0.40 -25.73 -4.59
CA PRO A 26 1.21 -24.60 -4.16
C PRO A 26 1.38 -24.71 -2.64
N PRO A 27 2.58 -24.45 -2.09
CA PRO A 27 2.74 -24.42 -0.65
C PRO A 27 1.63 -23.53 -0.08
N PRO A 28 0.95 -23.93 1.01
CA PRO A 28 -0.04 -23.07 1.63
C PRO A 28 0.61 -21.70 1.78
N LEU A 29 -0.04 -20.65 1.26
CA LEU A 29 0.35 -19.27 1.53
C LEU A 29 0.59 -19.23 3.02
N ALA A 30 1.85 -19.08 3.44
CA ALA A 30 2.20 -19.17 4.85
C ALA A 30 1.25 -18.21 5.56
N ALA A 31 0.33 -18.76 6.37
CA ALA A 31 -0.62 -17.95 7.09
C ALA A 31 0.24 -17.03 7.95
N GLY A 32 0.21 -15.73 7.64
CA GLY A 32 0.92 -14.74 8.42
C GLY A 32 0.50 -14.85 9.89
N PRO A 33 1.28 -14.27 10.81
CA PRO A 33 0.94 -14.37 12.22
C PRO A 33 -0.46 -13.80 12.48
N ASP A 34 -1.24 -14.46 13.34
CA ASP A 34 -2.62 -14.05 13.69
C ASP A 34 -2.67 -12.65 14.34
N TRP A 35 -1.53 -12.19 14.85
CA TRP A 35 -1.34 -10.88 15.46
C TRP A 35 0.08 -10.39 15.18
N LEU A 36 0.27 -9.06 15.21
CA LEU A 36 1.58 -8.44 15.08
C LEU A 36 1.72 -7.30 16.10
N VAL A 37 2.97 -6.93 16.40
CA VAL A 37 3.26 -5.70 17.13
C VAL A 37 3.50 -4.60 16.11
N LEU A 38 2.60 -3.62 16.02
CA LEU A 38 2.71 -2.52 15.06
C LEU A 38 3.45 -1.34 15.68
N ASP A 39 4.44 -0.80 14.97
CA ASP A 39 5.07 0.46 15.33
C ASP A 39 4.04 1.61 15.25
N ARG A 40 4.02 2.48 16.27
CA ARG A 40 3.11 3.64 16.32
C ARG A 40 3.44 4.68 15.24
N PHE A 41 4.69 4.69 14.75
CA PHE A 41 5.14 5.64 13.74
C PHE A 41 5.05 5.04 12.34
N VAL A 42 4.64 5.87 11.38
CA VAL A 42 4.71 5.54 9.96
C VAL A 42 6.01 6.11 9.42
N HIS A 43 6.88 5.22 8.95
CA HIS A 43 8.23 5.57 8.52
C HIS A 43 8.20 6.14 7.11
N ARG A 44 8.56 7.41 6.94
CA ARG A 44 8.70 7.98 5.59
C ARG A 44 9.96 7.42 4.94
N THR A 45 9.83 6.83 3.76
CA THR A 45 11.01 6.42 3.00
C THR A 45 11.69 7.64 2.40
N SER A 46 13.03 7.69 2.53
CA SER A 46 13.81 8.61 1.72
C SER A 46 13.90 8.09 0.29
N ARG A 47 14.07 8.98 -0.70
CA ARG A 47 14.23 8.61 -2.13
C ARG A 47 15.33 7.56 -2.41
N ARG A 48 16.17 7.23 -1.42
CA ARG A 48 17.26 6.25 -1.52
C ARG A 48 16.87 4.83 -1.12
N HIS A 49 15.75 4.64 -0.43
CA HIS A 49 15.25 3.31 -0.09
C HIS A 49 14.19 2.91 -1.10
N GLY A 50 14.50 1.89 -1.91
CA GLY A 50 13.54 1.27 -2.81
C GLY A 50 12.33 0.70 -2.06
N VAL A 51 11.33 0.26 -2.83
CA VAL A 51 10.12 -0.40 -2.30
C VAL A 51 10.53 -1.49 -1.32
N VAL A 52 10.07 -1.38 -0.07
CA VAL A 52 10.30 -2.42 0.93
C VAL A 52 9.51 -3.66 0.49
N GLU A 53 10.17 -4.82 0.42
CA GLU A 53 9.49 -6.08 0.13
C GLU A 53 8.40 -6.35 1.19
N GLY A 54 7.17 -6.53 0.73
CA GLY A 54 5.99 -6.69 1.58
C GLY A 54 4.68 -6.29 0.87
N THR A 55 3.58 -6.33 1.61
CA THR A 55 2.27 -5.89 1.12
C THR A 55 2.28 -4.38 0.92
N SER A 56 1.87 -3.91 -0.26
CA SER A 56 1.85 -2.48 -0.59
C SER A 56 0.56 -2.09 -1.28
N GLU A 57 0.09 -0.87 -0.97
CA GLU A 57 -1.15 -0.29 -1.46
C GLU A 57 -0.89 1.16 -1.90
N MET A 58 -1.71 1.67 -2.82
CA MET A 58 -1.61 3.01 -3.37
C MET A 58 -2.96 3.71 -3.31
N SER A 59 -2.93 4.98 -2.93
CA SER A 59 -4.09 5.85 -2.86
C SER A 59 -3.69 7.26 -3.28
N ASP A 60 -4.66 8.17 -3.35
CA ASP A 60 -4.42 9.59 -3.56
C ASP A 60 -4.68 10.36 -2.26
N ASP A 61 -3.83 11.33 -1.97
CA ASP A 61 -4.08 12.28 -0.89
C ASP A 61 -5.17 13.32 -1.25
N CYS A 62 -5.56 14.17 -0.30
CA CYS A 62 -6.62 15.16 -0.47
C CYS A 62 -6.31 16.22 -1.54
N VAL A 63 -5.06 16.30 -2.01
CA VAL A 63 -4.63 17.21 -3.09
C VAL A 63 -4.55 16.45 -4.42
N GLY A 64 -5.00 15.18 -4.46
CA GLY A 64 -5.02 14.34 -5.65
C GLY A 64 -3.64 13.85 -6.07
N ARG A 65 -2.69 13.71 -5.12
CA ARG A 65 -1.37 13.16 -5.43
C ARG A 65 -1.23 11.72 -4.94
N PRO A 66 -0.57 10.86 -5.72
CA PRO A 66 -0.41 9.47 -5.34
C PRO A 66 0.50 9.34 -4.12
N ILE A 67 0.02 8.58 -3.15
CA ILE A 67 0.80 8.04 -2.05
C ILE A 67 0.90 6.53 -2.20
N ARG A 68 2.02 5.98 -1.75
CA ARG A 68 2.19 4.53 -1.65
C ARG A 68 2.54 4.16 -0.23
N VAL A 69 1.94 3.10 0.26
CA VAL A 69 2.19 2.57 1.60
C VAL A 69 2.66 1.13 1.48
N SER A 70 3.57 0.70 2.34
CA SER A 70 3.95 -0.70 2.44
C SER A 70 4.07 -1.14 3.90
N LEU A 71 3.60 -2.34 4.19
CA LEU A 71 3.74 -2.98 5.50
C LEU A 71 4.85 -4.03 5.44
N ARG A 72 5.87 -3.86 6.30
CA ARG A 72 6.85 -4.89 6.58
C ARG A 72 6.41 -5.65 7.84
N VAL A 73 6.02 -6.90 7.65
CA VAL A 73 5.68 -7.81 8.76
C VAL A 73 6.97 -8.39 9.34
N ALA A 74 7.06 -8.42 10.67
CA ALA A 74 8.14 -9.05 11.41
C ALA A 74 7.56 -10.04 12.42
N ASP A 75 8.31 -11.10 12.73
CA ASP A 75 7.88 -12.09 13.71
C ASP A 75 7.81 -11.47 15.12
N PRO A 76 6.67 -11.58 15.82
CA PRO A 76 6.58 -11.08 17.19
C PRO A 76 7.63 -11.73 18.10
N PRO A 77 8.23 -10.97 19.05
CA PRO A 77 7.83 -9.64 19.50
C PRO A 77 8.41 -8.47 18.68
N ALA A 78 9.08 -8.73 17.55
CA ALA A 78 9.66 -7.66 16.75
C ALA A 78 8.57 -6.74 16.14
N LEU A 79 8.91 -5.47 15.98
CA LEU A 79 7.99 -4.47 15.43
C LEU A 79 7.82 -4.65 13.92
N SER A 80 6.57 -4.84 13.51
CA SER A 80 6.11 -4.61 12.14
C SER A 80 6.01 -3.11 11.87
N ARG A 81 6.35 -2.67 10.67
CA ARG A 81 6.48 -1.25 10.33
C ARG A 81 5.72 -0.88 9.08
N LEU A 82 4.94 0.19 9.18
CA LEU A 82 4.32 0.85 8.04
C LEU A 82 5.29 1.87 7.47
N TYR A 83 5.43 1.87 6.15
CA TYR A 83 6.26 2.82 5.42
C TYR A 83 5.41 3.64 4.46
N LEU A 84 5.55 4.97 4.53
CA LEU A 84 4.96 5.91 3.59
C LEU A 84 6.00 6.30 2.55
N HIS A 85 5.65 6.12 1.28
CA HIS A 85 6.46 6.47 0.12
C HIS A 85 5.80 7.64 -0.60
N TRP A 86 6.39 8.83 -0.52
CA TRP A 86 6.01 9.95 -1.37
C TRP A 86 6.75 9.91 -2.69
N THR A 87 6.00 9.75 -3.77
CA THR A 87 6.53 9.92 -5.12
C THR A 87 6.47 11.42 -5.48
N GLY A 88 7.52 11.93 -6.12
CA GLY A 88 7.51 13.28 -6.72
C GLY A 88 7.55 14.50 -5.79
N ARG A 89 7.37 14.37 -4.47
CA ARG A 89 7.35 15.54 -3.56
C ARG A 89 8.76 16.00 -3.11
N PRO A 90 8.98 17.31 -2.89
CA PRO A 90 10.21 17.83 -2.29
C PRO A 90 10.33 17.41 -0.81
N ALA A 91 11.54 17.40 -0.28
CA ALA A 91 11.74 17.14 1.15
C ALA A 91 11.32 18.36 1.96
N ILE A 92 10.16 18.29 2.61
CA ILE A 92 9.62 19.38 3.41
C ILE A 92 10.14 19.27 4.85
N LYS A 93 10.73 20.36 5.34
CA LYS A 93 11.29 20.45 6.70
C LYS A 93 10.17 20.61 7.73
N LYS A 94 10.39 20.13 8.96
CA LYS A 94 9.48 20.27 10.11
C LYS A 94 8.07 19.67 9.94
N MET A 95 7.90 18.78 8.99
CA MET A 95 6.64 18.09 8.80
C MET A 95 6.35 17.12 9.94
N MET A 96 5.12 17.14 10.45
CA MET A 96 4.71 16.21 11.50
C MET A 96 4.90 14.77 11.04
N GLU A 97 5.42 13.93 11.93
CA GLU A 97 5.59 12.50 11.64
C GLU A 97 4.21 11.85 11.45
N PRO A 98 3.99 11.11 10.35
CA PRO A 98 2.78 10.33 10.21
C PRO A 98 2.78 9.20 11.24
N ASN A 99 1.60 8.86 11.74
CA ASN A 99 1.48 7.89 12.82
C ASN A 99 0.22 7.04 12.67
N VAL A 100 0.31 5.81 13.17
CA VAL A 100 -0.82 4.90 13.30
C VAL A 100 -1.78 5.44 14.35
N VAL A 101 -3.06 5.41 14.04
CA VAL A 101 -4.16 5.82 14.92
C VAL A 101 -4.79 4.59 15.56
N THR A 102 -5.13 3.59 14.73
CA THR A 102 -5.68 2.31 15.20
C THR A 102 -5.43 1.21 14.18
N ALA A 103 -5.46 -0.04 14.61
CA ALA A 103 -5.40 -1.22 13.75
C ALA A 103 -6.48 -2.21 14.18
N HIS A 104 -7.18 -2.78 13.22
CA HIS A 104 -8.21 -3.79 13.47
C HIS A 104 -8.23 -4.82 12.35
N ARG A 105 -7.89 -6.07 12.70
CA ARG A 105 -7.77 -7.20 11.76
C ARG A 105 -6.83 -6.84 10.59
N ASN A 106 -7.35 -6.79 9.37
CA ASN A 106 -6.62 -6.55 8.14
C ASN A 106 -6.59 -5.07 7.73
N SER A 107 -6.92 -4.15 8.63
CA SER A 107 -7.02 -2.71 8.35
C SER A 107 -6.20 -1.90 9.34
N ILE A 108 -5.54 -0.86 8.86
CA ILE A 108 -4.68 0.02 9.67
C ILE A 108 -5.04 1.46 9.34
N LEU A 109 -5.66 2.16 10.29
CA LEU A 109 -5.89 3.60 10.17
C LEU A 109 -4.61 4.34 10.57
N PHE A 110 -4.09 5.18 9.68
CA PHE A 110 -2.99 6.09 9.97
C PHE A 110 -3.30 7.49 9.44
N LYS A 111 -2.60 8.49 9.98
CA LYS A 111 -2.76 9.88 9.59
C LYS A 111 -1.48 10.48 9.05
N VAL A 112 -1.62 11.39 8.10
CA VAL A 112 -0.52 12.03 7.38
C VAL A 112 -0.84 13.51 7.20
N THR A 113 0.08 14.39 7.60
CA THR A 113 0.00 15.80 7.16
C THR A 113 0.31 15.84 5.67
N VAL A 114 -0.45 16.56 4.85
CA VAL A 114 -0.27 16.58 3.39
C VAL A 114 0.04 18.00 2.93
N PRO A 115 1.21 18.25 2.31
CA PRO A 115 1.60 19.58 1.93
C PRO A 115 0.89 20.05 0.66
N PHE A 116 0.48 21.31 0.64
CA PHE A 116 0.03 21.98 -0.58
C PHE A 116 1.18 22.15 -1.56
N ASP A 117 0.84 22.27 -2.84
CA ASP A 117 1.82 22.56 -3.89
C ASP A 117 2.04 24.06 -4.05
N ASP A 118 2.31 24.74 -2.94
CA ASP A 118 2.62 26.16 -2.93
C ASP A 118 4.02 26.37 -2.34
N PRO A 119 5.02 26.67 -3.19
CA PRO A 119 6.40 26.89 -2.77
C PRO A 119 6.57 27.96 -1.69
N GLU A 120 5.66 28.94 -1.58
CA GLU A 120 5.74 30.00 -0.58
C GLU A 120 5.35 29.50 0.83
N THR A 121 4.47 28.49 0.90
CA THR A 121 3.96 27.94 2.18
C THR A 121 4.70 26.68 2.65
N TRP A 122 5.71 26.20 1.91
CA TRP A 122 6.53 25.04 2.28
C TRP A 122 7.34 25.19 3.58
N HIS A 123 7.34 26.39 4.18
CA HIS A 123 7.99 26.68 5.45
C HIS A 123 7.08 26.54 6.67
N ASP A 124 5.76 26.47 6.47
CA ASP A 124 4.77 26.41 7.56
C ASP A 124 3.91 25.14 7.49
N ALA A 125 4.51 24.03 7.94
CA ALA A 125 3.83 22.75 8.00
C ALA A 125 2.61 22.71 8.95
N SER A 126 2.41 23.74 9.78
CA SER A 126 1.26 23.81 10.69
C SER A 126 -0.07 24.12 9.98
N CYS A 127 0.00 24.65 8.76
CA CYS A 127 -1.18 25.00 7.95
C CYS A 127 -1.61 23.89 6.97
N PHE A 128 -0.93 22.75 6.96
CA PHE A 128 -1.22 21.67 6.02
C PHE A 128 -2.40 20.80 6.46
N PRO A 129 -3.22 20.32 5.51
CA PRO A 129 -4.31 19.40 5.81
C PRO A 129 -3.79 18.10 6.43
N LEU A 130 -4.66 17.47 7.20
CA LEU A 130 -4.41 16.18 7.82
C LEU A 130 -5.33 15.13 7.18
N ASP A 131 -4.71 14.18 6.49
CA ASP A 131 -5.41 13.07 5.84
C ASP A 131 -5.37 11.80 6.69
N TYR A 132 -6.37 10.96 6.46
CA TYR A 132 -6.58 9.68 7.11
C TYR A 132 -6.76 8.59 6.07
N PHE A 133 -6.03 7.48 6.22
CA PHE A 133 -6.02 6.35 5.29
C PHE A 133 -6.21 5.05 6.07
N VAL A 134 -6.91 4.08 5.49
CA VAL A 134 -7.26 2.77 6.07
C VAL A 134 -6.73 1.63 5.22
#